data_AF-A0A940J620-F1
#
_entry.id   AF-A0A940J620-F1
#
_cell.length_a   1.000
_cell.length_b   1.000
_cell.length_c   1.000
_cell.angle_alpha   90.00
_cell.angle_beta   90.00
_cell.angle_gamma   90.00
#
_symmetry.space_group_name_H-M   'P 1'
#
loop_
_entity.id
_entity.type
_entity.pdbx_description
1 polymer ?
#
loop_
_entity_poly.entity_id
_entity_poly.type
_entity_poly.pdbx_seq_one_letter_code
_entity_poly.pdbx_strand_id
1 'polypeptide(L)'
;MRGIFFDEDAAREVERLLSADGYDVSLSRVPYAGEDDDEDHPWAVTSDAPAIVLEVLVDRFDGWLDDDPDPDWAPPTGTPVDLPDQPKRHHRPD
;
A
#
# COMPACT_ATOMS: atom_id res chain seq x y z
N MET A 1 3.83 -11.57 4.17
CA MET A 1 3.52 -10.68 5.30
C MET A 1 4.16 -9.33 5.05
N ARG A 2 3.48 -8.23 5.39
CA ARG A 2 4.03 -6.88 5.21
C ARG A 2 3.63 -5.94 6.35
N GLY A 3 4.51 -5.03 6.71
CA GLY A 3 4.20 -3.90 7.58
C GLY A 3 3.83 -2.69 6.73
N ILE A 4 2.79 -1.97 7.11
CA ILE A 4 2.34 -0.75 6.43
C ILE A 4 2.69 0.47 7.28
N PHE A 5 3.29 1.48 6.66
CA PHE A 5 3.78 2.70 7.30
C PHE A 5 3.33 3.93 6.52
N PHE A 6 2.92 4.99 7.19
CA PHE A 6 2.49 6.23 6.52
C PHE A 6 3.68 7.11 6.08
N ASP A 7 4.80 7.03 6.79
CA ASP A 7 5.98 7.85 6.57
C ASP A 7 7.06 7.10 5.78
N GLU A 8 7.66 7.76 4.76
CA GLU A 8 8.71 7.16 3.93
C GLU A 8 9.98 6.87 4.73
N ASP A 9 10.40 7.80 5.59
CA ASP A 9 11.61 7.65 6.39
C ASP A 9 11.46 6.49 7.40
N ALA A 10 10.28 6.33 8.00
CA ALA A 10 9.95 5.18 8.83
C ALA A 10 10.04 3.86 8.04
N ALA A 11 9.44 3.80 6.85
CA ALA A 11 9.46 2.59 6.02
C ALA A 11 10.89 2.21 5.58
N ARG A 12 11.72 3.21 5.22
CA ARG A 12 13.13 3.01 4.87
C ARG A 12 13.98 2.59 6.05
N GLU A 13 13.69 3.09 7.25
CA GLU A 13 14.41 2.63 8.44
C GLU A 13 14.08 1.17 8.77
N VAL A 14 12.81 0.79 8.66
CA VAL A 14 12.38 -0.61 8.82
C VAL A 14 13.06 -1.52 7.79
N GLU A 15 13.15 -1.09 6.53
CA GLU A 15 13.89 -1.82 5.48
C GLU A 15 15.35 -2.04 5.86
N ARG A 16 16.04 -1.00 6.34
CA ARG A 16 17.44 -1.08 6.75
C ARG A 16 17.64 -2.00 7.95
N LEU A 17 16.76 -1.92 8.95
CA LEU A 17 16.83 -2.75 10.15
C LEU A 17 16.66 -4.23 9.81
N LEU A 18 15.66 -4.56 9.02
CA LEU A 18 15.38 -5.94 8.60
C LEU A 18 16.48 -6.49 7.67
N SER A 19 16.97 -5.67 6.73
CA SER A 19 18.08 -6.04 5.85
C SER A 19 19.38 -6.27 6.63
N ALA A 20 19.63 -5.46 7.66
CA ALA A 20 20.80 -5.61 8.53
C ALA A 20 20.76 -6.89 9.38
N ASP A 21 19.55 -7.35 9.75
CA ASP A 21 19.34 -8.63 10.44
C ASP A 21 19.38 -9.84 9.48
N GLY A 22 19.45 -9.59 8.17
CA GLY A 22 19.62 -10.61 7.13
C GLY A 22 18.33 -11.14 6.52
N TYR A 23 17.19 -10.47 6.72
CA TYR A 23 15.93 -10.84 6.09
C TYR A 23 15.84 -10.29 4.66
N ASP A 24 15.11 -11.02 3.82
CA ASP A 24 14.68 -10.49 2.53
C ASP A 24 13.62 -9.41 2.76
N VAL A 25 13.77 -8.28 2.08
CA VAL A 25 12.90 -7.11 2.22
C VAL A 25 12.61 -6.49 0.86
N SER A 26 11.37 -6.07 0.65
CA SER A 26 10.95 -5.24 -0.48
C SER A 26 10.05 -4.10 -0.02
N LEU A 27 10.38 -2.88 -0.44
CA LEU A 27 9.59 -1.67 -0.19
C LEU A 27 8.73 -1.34 -1.41
N SER A 28 7.44 -1.06 -1.20
CA SER A 28 6.50 -0.68 -2.26
C SER A 28 5.51 0.37 -1.77
N ARG A 29 5.04 1.24 -2.67
CA ARG A 29 3.96 2.21 -2.36
C ARG A 29 2.62 1.58 -2.73
N VAL A 30 1.69 1.49 -1.77
CA VAL A 30 0.38 0.88 -2.00
C VAL A 30 -0.67 1.96 -2.24
N PRO A 31 -1.40 1.94 -3.37
CA PRO A 31 -2.49 2.89 -3.60
C PRO A 31 -3.66 2.56 -2.68
N TYR A 32 -4.29 3.57 -2.07
CA TYR A 32 -5.57 3.39 -1.40
C TYR A 32 -6.65 3.15 -2.47
N ALA A 33 -7.67 2.33 -2.16
CA ALA A 33 -8.66 1.89 -3.15
C ALA A 33 -9.45 3.05 -3.76
N GLY A 34 -9.00 3.55 -4.92
CA GLY A 34 -9.80 4.37 -5.83
C GLY A 34 -9.87 5.87 -5.53
N GLU A 35 -9.03 6.42 -4.64
CA GLU A 35 -8.89 7.87 -4.47
C GLU A 35 -7.54 8.35 -5.05
N ASP A 36 -7.62 9.28 -6.00
CA ASP A 36 -6.54 9.93 -6.76
C ASP A 36 -5.86 11.02 -5.90
N ASP A 37 -5.58 10.74 -4.62
CA ASP A 37 -4.88 11.65 -3.72
C ASP A 37 -3.45 11.11 -3.50
N ASP A 38 -2.60 11.36 -4.50
CA ASP A 38 -1.20 10.91 -4.61
C ASP A 38 -0.29 11.31 -3.42
N GLU A 39 -0.78 12.06 -2.45
CA GLU A 39 0.00 12.70 -1.39
C GLU A 39 0.05 11.90 -0.07
N ASP A 40 -0.84 10.92 0.16
CA ASP A 40 -0.92 10.16 1.42
C ASP A 40 -0.93 8.62 1.22
N HIS A 41 -0.36 8.10 0.12
CA HIS A 41 -0.27 6.66 -0.08
C HIS A 41 0.77 6.02 0.85
N PRO A 42 0.38 5.04 1.70
CA PRO A 42 1.29 4.42 2.65
C PRO A 42 2.30 3.49 1.95
N TRP A 43 3.39 3.24 2.66
CA TRP A 43 4.51 2.39 2.30
C TRP A 43 4.33 0.99 2.88
N ALA A 44 4.38 -0.01 2.02
CA ALA A 44 4.39 -1.42 2.38
C ALA A 44 5.82 -1.97 2.38
N VAL A 45 6.28 -2.47 3.53
CA VAL A 45 7.52 -3.24 3.68
C VAL A 45 7.17 -4.71 3.76
N THR A 46 7.43 -5.46 2.70
CA THR A 46 7.25 -6.91 2.64
C THR A 46 8.54 -7.60 3.08
N SER A 47 8.46 -8.62 3.94
CA SER A 47 9.64 -9.35 4.39
C SER A 47 9.32 -10.81 4.75
N ASP A 48 10.35 -11.66 4.72
CA ASP A 48 10.33 -13.03 5.25
C ASP A 48 10.63 -13.10 6.77
N ALA A 49 10.81 -11.94 7.42
CA ALA A 49 10.99 -11.89 8.87
C ALA A 49 9.78 -12.48 9.63
N PRO A 50 9.99 -13.10 10.81
CA PRO A 50 8.90 -13.61 11.63
C PRO A 50 7.88 -12.51 11.98
N ALA A 51 6.59 -12.87 12.05
CA ALA A 51 5.51 -11.94 12.36
C ALA A 51 5.83 -11.05 13.58
N ILE A 52 6.31 -11.66 14.67
CA ILE A 52 6.66 -10.94 15.89
C ILE A 52 7.70 -9.83 15.69
N VAL A 53 8.63 -10.00 14.75
CA VAL A 53 9.63 -8.97 14.43
C VAL A 53 8.97 -7.80 13.73
N LEU A 54 8.11 -8.08 12.74
CA LEU A 54 7.33 -7.07 12.05
C LEU A 54 6.34 -6.37 13.00
N GLU A 55 5.67 -7.11 13.90
CA GLU A 55 4.73 -6.60 14.91
C GLU A 55 5.39 -5.54 15.81
N VAL A 56 6.61 -5.79 16.28
CA VAL A 56 7.37 -4.84 17.09
C VAL A 56 7.75 -3.59 16.29
N LEU A 57 8.05 -3.73 15.00
CA LEU A 57 8.41 -2.60 14.14
C LEU A 57 7.19 -1.76 13.78
N VAL A 58 6.05 -2.37 13.47
CA VAL A 58 4.81 -1.61 13.19
C VAL A 58 4.34 -0.87 14.45
N ASP A 59 4.38 -1.47 15.64
CA ASP A 59 4.05 -0.79 16.90
C ASP A 59 4.98 0.42 17.15
N ARG A 60 6.28 0.27 16.88
CA ARG A 60 7.27 1.32 17.07
C ARG A 60 7.11 2.52 16.12
N PHE A 61 6.69 2.26 14.89
CA PHE A 61 6.61 3.26 13.82
C PHE A 61 5.17 3.64 13.47
N ASP A 62 4.21 3.38 14.37
CA ASP A 62 2.79 3.73 14.22
C ASP A 62 2.16 3.15 12.94
N GLY A 63 2.60 1.95 12.57
CA GLY A 63 2.11 1.20 11.42
C GLY A 63 1.12 0.11 11.79
N TRP A 64 0.72 -0.68 10.80
CA TRP A 64 -0.05 -1.91 11.04
C TRP A 64 0.54 -3.11 10.30
N LEU A 65 0.32 -4.30 10.87
CA LEU A 65 0.71 -5.56 10.24
C LEU A 65 -0.39 -6.03 9.28
N ASP A 66 0.00 -6.45 8.10
CA ASP A 66 -0.83 -7.10 7.11
C ASP A 66 -0.35 -8.56 6.94
N ASP A 67 -1.03 -9.46 7.65
CA ASP A 67 -0.72 -10.91 7.70
C ASP A 67 -1.13 -11.63 6.41
N ASP A 68 -2.20 -11.14 5.77
CA ASP A 68 -2.74 -11.64 4.51
C ASP A 68 -2.72 -10.50 3.48
N PRO A 69 -1.59 -10.27 2.78
CA PRO A 69 -1.54 -9.28 1.73
C PRO A 69 -2.40 -9.78 0.57
N ASP A 70 -3.65 -9.31 0.51
CA ASP A 70 -4.55 -9.58 -0.59
C ASP A 70 -3.78 -9.28 -1.91
N PRO A 71 -3.54 -10.27 -2.78
CA PRO A 71 -2.71 -10.09 -3.97
C PRO A 71 -3.34 -9.10 -4.97
N ASP A 72 -4.62 -8.81 -4.81
CA ASP A 72 -5.38 -7.81 -5.57
C ASP A 72 -5.10 -6.35 -5.15
N TRP A 73 -4.33 -6.09 -4.07
CA TRP A 73 -3.88 -4.74 -3.70
C TRP A 73 -2.71 -4.20 -4.55
N ALA A 74 -2.33 -4.89 -5.63
CA ALA A 74 -1.45 -4.33 -6.63
C ALA A 74 -2.13 -3.14 -7.33
N PRO A 75 -1.41 -2.05 -7.68
CA PRO A 75 -2.01 -0.97 -8.47
C PRO A 75 -2.65 -1.58 -9.71
N PRO A 76 -3.90 -1.22 -10.04
CA PRO A 76 -4.55 -1.76 -11.22
C PRO A 76 -3.70 -1.35 -12.43
N THR A 77 -3.01 -2.31 -13.03
CA THR A 77 -2.29 -2.14 -14.31
C THR A 77 -3.24 -2.19 -15.51
N GLY A 78 -4.53 -2.00 -15.25
CA GLY A 78 -5.60 -2.09 -16.23
C GLY A 78 -5.57 -0.95 -17.24
N THR A 79 -5.80 -1.29 -18.51
CA THR A 79 -6.14 -0.32 -19.56
C THR A 79 -7.29 0.58 -19.09
N PRO A 80 -7.22 1.90 -19.29
CA PRO A 80 -8.26 2.82 -18.87
C PRO A 80 -9.63 2.36 -19.38
N VAL A 81 -10.60 2.29 -18.48
CA VAL A 81 -11.97 1.92 -18.82
C VAL A 81 -12.54 2.98 -19.78
N ASP A 82 -13.12 2.54 -20.89
CA ASP A 82 -13.77 3.41 -21.87
C ASP A 82 -15.04 4.00 -21.24
N LEU A 83 -14.92 5.21 -20.70
CA LEU A 83 -16.04 5.93 -20.10
C LEU A 83 -16.87 6.60 -21.20
N PRO A 84 -18.21 6.63 -21.05
CA PRO A 84 -19.05 7.39 -21.97
C PRO A 84 -18.71 8.88 -21.87
N ASP A 85 -18.42 9.49 -23.02
CA ASP A 85 -18.00 10.89 -23.17
C ASP A 85 -19.04 11.91 -22.68
N GLN A 86 -20.29 11.48 -22.44
CA GLN A 86 -21.37 12.36 -21.99
C GLN A 86 -22.29 11.70 -20.94
N PRO A 87 -22.82 12.49 -19.99
CA PRO A 87 -23.76 12.01 -19.00
C PRO A 87 -25.09 11.55 -19.64
N LYS A 88 -25.67 10.47 -19.12
CA LYS A 88 -26.99 9.98 -19.55
C LYS A 88 -28.08 10.98 -19.17
N ARG A 89 -28.62 11.69 -20.17
CA ARG A 89 -29.75 12.63 -19.99
C ARG A 89 -31.06 11.85 -19.85
N HIS A 90 -31.58 11.79 -18.63
CA HIS A 90 -32.84 11.11 -18.27
C HIS A 90 -34.04 12.06 -18.20
N HIS A 91 -33.86 13.35 -18.49
CA HIS A 91 -34.95 14.32 -18.53
C HIS A 91 -35.24 14.78 -19.96
N ARG A 92 -36.52 14.71 -20.37
CA ARG A 92 -37.00 15.25 -21.64
C ARG A 92 -37.18 16.77 -21.49
N PRO A 93 -36.71 17.60 -22.43
CA PRO A 93 -37.08 19.01 -22.43
C PRO A 93 -38.58 19.14 -22.73
N ASP A 94 -39.24 20.07 -22.04
CA ASP A 94 -40.63 20.50 -22.28
C ASP A 94 -40.78 21.07 -23.70
#